data_AF-A0A2W6SHM6-F1
#
_entry.id   AF-A0A2W6SHM6-F1
#
_cell.length_a   1.000
_cell.length_b   1.000
_cell.length_c   1.000
_cell.angle_alpha   90.00
_cell.angle_beta   90.00
_cell.angle_gamma   90.00
#
_symmetry.space_group_name_H-M   'P 1'
#
loop_
_entity.id
_entity.type
_entity.pdbx_description
1 polymer ?
#
loop_
_entity_poly.entity_id
_entity_poly.type
_entity_poly.pdbx_seq_one_letter_code
_entity_poly.pdbx_strand_id
1 'polypeptide(L)'
;MQSAVVDHFSDRGLVGIPTLEEIGGLNASNEIELGEQIRTVLRLMKPQRALGQRKARFGRPNDGGYTHLDDFSGVNVALSLGIRDDISWDLDAANRGLRIYQFDHTVDDPAPEDHRMVFSKTMIAAQPATGCTTLESLVHEHDKGLAKPNIFLKMDIEDSEWSVIEATPQEHLGRFTQITCEMHGFENFVRSEWRQGFYRALRKLSLNYAPVHVHANNFADFGVIAGVPVANVLEVSWANRAVYDLVDTDETFPGPLDMPCWSGGPDHYLGSFRY
;
A
#
# COMPACT_ATOMS: atom_id res chain seq x y z
N MET A 1 -11.37 27.70 31.22
CA MET A 1 -10.02 27.12 31.12
C MET A 1 -10.15 25.60 31.09
N GLN A 2 -10.11 25.01 29.91
CA GLN A 2 -9.67 23.63 29.73
C GLN A 2 -9.06 23.58 28.34
N SER A 3 -7.73 23.53 28.36
CA SER A 3 -6.83 23.54 27.22
C SER A 3 -6.23 22.15 27.12
N ALA A 4 -6.08 21.70 25.87
CA ALA A 4 -5.18 20.66 25.39
C ALA A 4 -5.45 19.21 25.86
N VAL A 5 -6.10 18.46 24.97
CA VAL A 5 -5.63 17.12 24.60
C VAL A 5 -5.16 17.23 23.15
N VAL A 6 -3.93 17.71 22.96
CA VAL A 6 -3.18 17.52 21.72
C VAL A 6 -2.28 16.33 22.01
N ASP A 7 -2.81 15.13 21.82
CA ASP A 7 -2.07 13.91 22.06
C ASP A 7 -1.06 13.68 20.93
N HIS A 8 0.17 13.40 21.34
CA HIS A 8 1.35 13.33 20.48
C HIS A 8 1.22 12.22 19.42
N PHE A 9 1.02 12.60 18.15
CA PHE A 9 1.65 11.85 17.07
C PHE A 9 3.15 12.00 17.27
N SER A 10 3.78 11.01 17.88
CA SER A 10 5.22 11.06 18.13
C SER A 10 5.96 11.15 16.80
N ASP A 11 6.84 12.15 16.66
CA ASP A 11 7.80 12.37 15.55
C ASP A 11 8.73 11.17 15.24
N ARG A 12 8.50 10.00 15.84
CA ARG A 12 9.30 8.78 15.64
C ARG A 12 9.32 8.29 14.18
N GLY A 13 8.34 8.66 13.36
CA GLY A 13 8.28 8.33 11.93
C GLY A 13 8.99 9.33 10.99
N LEU A 14 9.33 10.53 11.47
CA LEU A 14 9.96 11.59 10.67
C LEU A 14 11.46 11.69 10.82
N VAL A 15 12.06 11.05 11.84
CA VAL A 15 13.51 11.11 12.05
C VAL A 15 14.22 10.48 10.84
N GLY A 16 14.66 11.33 9.91
CA GLY A 16 15.42 10.94 8.74
C GLY A 16 14.67 10.90 7.40
N ILE A 17 13.39 11.28 7.33
CA ILE A 17 12.67 11.35 6.03
C ILE A 17 12.52 12.82 5.57
N PRO A 18 13.32 13.27 4.59
CA PRO A 18 13.32 14.66 4.17
C PRO A 18 12.01 15.07 3.49
N THR A 19 11.68 16.35 3.57
CA THR A 19 10.66 17.01 2.75
C THR A 19 11.05 17.02 1.29
N LEU A 20 10.07 17.31 0.42
CA LEU A 20 10.34 17.47 -1.01
C LEU A 20 11.33 18.63 -1.28
N GLU A 21 11.25 19.70 -0.49
CA GLU A 21 12.16 20.85 -0.56
C GLU A 21 13.59 20.46 -0.15
N GLU A 22 13.74 19.68 0.93
CA GLU A 22 15.05 19.23 1.43
C GLU A 22 15.79 18.31 0.44
N ILE A 23 15.08 17.63 -0.47
CA ILE A 23 15.67 16.82 -1.55
C ILE A 23 15.71 17.54 -2.92
N GLY A 24 15.56 18.87 -2.94
CA GLY A 24 15.69 19.67 -4.16
C GLY A 24 14.51 19.53 -5.13
N GLY A 25 13.31 19.20 -4.64
CA GLY A 25 12.09 19.22 -5.43
C GLY A 25 11.91 18.05 -6.39
N LEU A 26 12.83 17.08 -6.42
CA LEU A 26 12.85 15.99 -7.40
C LEU A 26 12.83 16.48 -8.87
N ASN A 27 13.49 17.62 -9.14
CA ASN A 27 13.61 18.22 -10.47
C ASN A 27 14.99 17.96 -11.07
N ALA A 28 15.24 16.71 -11.49
CA ALA A 28 16.51 16.33 -12.11
C ALA A 28 16.76 17.10 -13.42
N SER A 29 17.98 17.62 -13.56
CA SER A 29 18.46 18.30 -14.77
C SER A 29 19.23 17.37 -15.73
N ASN A 30 19.61 16.19 -15.26
CA ASN A 30 20.37 15.18 -16.00
C ASN A 30 20.08 13.76 -15.47
N GLU A 31 20.57 12.73 -16.17
CA GLU A 31 20.33 11.32 -15.80
C GLU A 31 20.97 10.91 -14.47
N ILE A 32 22.12 11.49 -14.09
CA ILE A 32 22.77 11.17 -12.81
C ILE A 32 21.87 11.62 -11.66
N GLU A 33 21.38 12.86 -11.72
CA GLU A 33 20.43 13.39 -10.74
C GLU A 33 19.12 12.60 -10.73
N LEU A 34 18.62 12.19 -11.89
CA LEU A 34 17.40 11.38 -11.98
C LEU A 34 17.60 10.03 -11.29
N GLY A 35 18.73 9.36 -11.51
CA GLY A 35 19.06 8.11 -10.84
C GLY A 35 19.11 8.26 -9.32
N GLU A 36 19.76 9.32 -8.79
CA GLU A 36 19.76 9.60 -7.35
C GLU A 36 18.36 9.86 -6.79
N GLN A 37 17.53 10.59 -7.53
CA GLN A 37 16.16 10.90 -7.13
C GLN A 37 15.30 9.64 -7.06
N ILE A 38 15.36 8.77 -8.09
CA ILE A 38 14.64 7.49 -8.08
C ILE A 38 15.08 6.64 -6.88
N ARG A 39 16.38 6.49 -6.64
CA ARG A 39 16.89 5.74 -5.47
C ARG A 39 16.44 6.35 -4.15
N THR A 40 16.42 7.68 -4.04
CA THR A 40 15.92 8.38 -2.85
C THR A 40 14.46 8.06 -2.57
N VAL A 41 13.62 8.02 -3.60
CA VAL A 41 12.20 7.65 -3.46
C VAL A 41 12.06 6.17 -3.08
N LEU A 42 12.75 5.27 -3.79
CA LEU A 42 12.66 3.81 -3.54
C LEU A 42 13.19 3.40 -2.16
N ARG A 43 14.08 4.17 -1.53
CA ARG A 43 14.53 3.94 -0.13
C ARG A 43 13.39 4.01 0.88
N LEU A 44 12.32 4.76 0.61
CA LEU A 44 11.13 4.78 1.48
C LEU A 44 10.36 3.45 1.47
N MET A 45 10.61 2.64 0.44
CA MET A 45 10.02 1.32 0.27
C MET A 45 10.97 0.19 0.71
N LYS A 46 12.07 0.49 1.43
CA LYS A 46 12.95 -0.52 2.02
C LYS A 46 12.16 -1.44 2.97
N PRO A 47 12.11 -2.77 2.71
CA PRO A 47 11.38 -3.70 3.57
C PRO A 47 11.99 -3.82 4.97
N GLN A 48 11.12 -4.09 5.93
CA GLN A 48 11.40 -4.42 7.32
C GLN A 48 10.71 -5.74 7.69
N ARG A 49 11.08 -6.34 8.82
CA ARG A 49 10.35 -7.49 9.38
C ARG A 49 9.59 -7.07 10.64
N ALA A 50 8.41 -7.63 10.83
CA ALA A 50 7.66 -7.50 12.09
C ALA A 50 8.06 -8.62 13.07
N LEU A 51 8.53 -8.25 14.26
CA LEU A 51 8.98 -9.21 15.26
C LEU A 51 7.82 -10.08 15.76
N GLY A 52 8.05 -11.39 15.85
CA GLY A 52 7.05 -12.35 16.33
C GLY A 52 5.91 -12.65 15.34
N GLN A 53 5.91 -12.03 14.17
CA GLN A 53 4.87 -12.23 13.15
C GLN A 53 5.38 -13.10 12.00
N ARG A 54 4.46 -13.85 11.38
CA ARG A 54 4.72 -14.58 10.13
C ARG A 54 4.03 -13.87 8.97
N LYS A 55 4.51 -14.13 7.75
CA LYS A 55 3.82 -13.77 6.52
C LYS A 55 3.11 -14.97 5.93
N ALA A 56 2.03 -14.73 5.20
CA ALA A 56 1.35 -15.71 4.38
C ALA A 56 0.79 -15.02 3.13
N ARG A 57 0.55 -15.82 2.08
CA ARG A 57 -0.18 -15.38 0.88
C ARG A 57 -1.66 -15.62 1.11
N PHE A 58 -2.46 -14.61 0.78
CA PHE A 58 -3.93 -14.62 0.85
C PHE A 58 -4.50 -14.37 -0.53
N GLY A 59 -5.59 -15.02 -0.88
CA GLY A 59 -6.11 -15.05 -2.23
C GLY A 59 -5.54 -16.18 -3.07
N ARG A 60 -5.91 -16.19 -4.35
CA ARG A 60 -5.59 -17.28 -5.28
C ARG A 60 -4.10 -17.31 -5.63
N PRO A 61 -3.62 -18.43 -6.19
CA PRO A 61 -2.27 -18.49 -6.75
C PRO A 61 -2.08 -17.48 -7.89
N ASN A 62 -0.85 -16.98 -8.06
CA ASN A 62 -0.51 -15.98 -9.08
C ASN A 62 -1.33 -14.69 -8.91
N ASP A 63 -1.77 -14.06 -9.99
CA ASP A 63 -2.59 -12.85 -9.99
C ASP A 63 -3.76 -12.87 -8.99
N GLY A 64 -3.98 -11.78 -8.25
CA GLY A 64 -5.06 -11.63 -7.26
C GLY A 64 -4.73 -12.10 -5.83
N GLY A 65 -3.55 -12.69 -5.61
CA GLY A 65 -3.06 -13.04 -4.27
C GLY A 65 -2.04 -12.03 -3.73
N TYR A 66 -2.01 -11.80 -2.42
CA TYR A 66 -1.09 -10.85 -1.78
C TYR A 66 -0.40 -11.46 -0.57
N THR A 67 0.89 -11.15 -0.38
CA THR A 67 1.69 -11.62 0.76
C THR A 67 1.85 -10.53 1.82
N HIS A 68 1.20 -10.71 2.97
CA HIS A 68 1.30 -9.78 4.11
C HIS A 68 1.43 -10.52 5.45
N LEU A 69 1.44 -9.80 6.58
CA LEU A 69 1.52 -10.46 7.89
C LEU A 69 0.23 -11.26 8.15
N ASP A 70 0.39 -12.49 8.60
CA ASP A 70 -0.66 -13.41 9.02
C ASP A 70 -1.17 -13.05 10.42
N ASP A 71 -1.58 -11.79 10.59
CA ASP A 71 -2.10 -11.24 11.84
C ASP A 71 -3.34 -10.40 11.59
N PHE A 72 -4.46 -10.92 12.08
CA PHE A 72 -5.78 -10.27 12.04
C PHE A 72 -6.27 -9.92 13.45
N SER A 73 -5.40 -10.03 14.46
CA SER A 73 -5.77 -9.76 15.84
C SER A 73 -6.14 -8.29 16.03
N GLY A 74 -7.33 -8.05 16.59
CA GLY A 74 -7.85 -6.68 16.76
C GLY A 74 -8.28 -5.99 15.46
N VAL A 75 -8.23 -6.67 14.31
CA VAL A 75 -8.78 -6.18 13.05
C VAL A 75 -10.25 -6.56 12.95
N ASN A 76 -11.11 -5.61 12.64
CA ASN A 76 -12.55 -5.85 12.54
C ASN A 76 -13.07 -5.78 11.11
N VAL A 77 -12.43 -4.94 10.29
CA VAL A 77 -12.91 -4.56 8.98
C VAL A 77 -11.77 -4.62 7.98
N ALA A 78 -12.05 -5.11 6.76
CA ALA A 78 -11.22 -4.86 5.60
C ALA A 78 -11.94 -3.93 4.62
N LEU A 79 -11.22 -2.94 4.10
CA LEU A 79 -11.60 -2.20 2.91
C LEU A 79 -10.86 -2.82 1.73
N SER A 80 -11.59 -3.31 0.74
CA SER A 80 -11.04 -3.94 -0.46
C SER A 80 -11.44 -3.10 -1.66
N LEU A 81 -10.47 -2.42 -2.24
CA LEU A 81 -10.67 -1.42 -3.28
C LEU A 81 -10.13 -1.96 -4.60
N GLY A 82 -10.97 -1.92 -5.64
CA GLY A 82 -10.77 -2.54 -6.95
C GLY A 82 -10.59 -4.05 -6.84
N ILE A 83 -11.71 -4.75 -6.89
CA ILE A 83 -11.79 -6.21 -6.71
C ILE A 83 -11.89 -6.92 -8.05
N ARG A 84 -12.37 -6.22 -9.09
CA ARG A 84 -12.63 -6.75 -10.41
C ARG A 84 -13.41 -8.07 -10.35
N ASP A 85 -12.85 -9.15 -10.89
CA ASP A 85 -13.47 -10.47 -11.00
C ASP A 85 -12.87 -11.50 -10.02
N ASP A 86 -12.05 -11.07 -9.05
CA ASP A 86 -11.48 -11.95 -8.04
C ASP A 86 -11.69 -11.44 -6.61
N ILE A 87 -12.37 -12.27 -5.82
CA ILE A 87 -12.67 -12.04 -4.40
C ILE A 87 -11.93 -13.04 -3.50
N SER A 88 -10.97 -13.79 -4.03
CA SER A 88 -10.29 -14.84 -3.28
C SER A 88 -9.60 -14.31 -2.02
N TRP A 89 -8.92 -13.16 -2.12
CA TRP A 89 -8.32 -12.48 -0.96
C TRP A 89 -9.39 -12.06 0.06
N ASP A 90 -10.51 -11.51 -0.43
CA ASP A 90 -11.62 -11.07 0.42
C ASP A 90 -12.22 -12.26 1.19
N LEU A 91 -12.39 -13.40 0.53
CA LEU A 91 -12.90 -14.63 1.14
C LEU A 91 -11.97 -15.13 2.23
N ASP A 92 -10.65 -15.13 1.98
CA ASP A 92 -9.69 -15.52 3.00
C ASP A 92 -9.73 -14.57 4.21
N ALA A 93 -9.77 -13.26 3.98
CA ALA A 93 -9.89 -12.26 5.05
C ALA A 93 -11.21 -12.42 5.83
N ALA A 94 -12.33 -12.66 5.15
CA ALA A 94 -13.62 -12.92 5.79
C ALA A 94 -13.60 -14.21 6.63
N ASN A 95 -12.88 -15.24 6.17
CA ASN A 95 -12.66 -16.48 6.91
C ASN A 95 -11.75 -16.29 8.13
N ARG A 96 -10.97 -15.21 8.18
CA ARG A 96 -10.28 -14.75 9.40
C ARG A 96 -11.17 -13.92 10.33
N GLY A 97 -12.45 -13.75 10.00
CA GLY A 97 -13.45 -13.11 10.85
C GLY A 97 -13.68 -11.62 10.59
N LEU A 98 -13.13 -11.08 9.50
CA LEU A 98 -13.33 -9.67 9.14
C LEU A 98 -14.68 -9.46 8.44
N ARG A 99 -15.28 -8.29 8.67
CA ARG A 99 -16.29 -7.75 7.75
C ARG A 99 -15.56 -7.09 6.58
N ILE A 100 -15.91 -7.46 5.35
CA ILE A 100 -15.28 -6.90 4.15
C ILE A 100 -16.23 -5.89 3.52
N TYR A 101 -15.71 -4.71 3.20
CA TYR A 101 -16.39 -3.72 2.37
C TYR A 101 -15.63 -3.60 1.06
N GLN A 102 -16.29 -3.98 -0.03
CA GLN A 102 -15.73 -4.06 -1.38
C GLN A 102 -16.20 -2.87 -2.20
N PHE A 103 -15.26 -2.23 -2.92
CA PHE A 103 -15.54 -1.04 -3.72
C PHE A 103 -14.94 -1.19 -5.11
N ASP A 104 -15.80 -1.25 -6.12
CA ASP A 104 -15.37 -1.27 -7.52
C ASP A 104 -16.50 -0.77 -8.43
N HIS A 105 -16.20 0.22 -9.27
CA HIS A 105 -17.19 0.82 -10.17
C HIS A 105 -17.33 0.07 -11.50
N THR A 106 -16.43 -0.86 -11.79
CA THR A 106 -16.30 -1.54 -13.09
C THR A 106 -17.10 -2.84 -13.18
N VAL A 107 -17.44 -3.42 -12.02
CA VAL A 107 -18.13 -4.72 -11.92
C VAL A 107 -19.48 -4.61 -11.19
N ASP A 108 -20.28 -5.67 -11.30
CA ASP A 108 -21.45 -5.89 -10.44
C ASP A 108 -21.04 -6.74 -9.23
N ASP A 109 -21.92 -6.84 -8.22
CA ASP A 109 -21.63 -7.53 -6.96
C ASP A 109 -21.13 -8.97 -7.20
N PRO A 110 -19.86 -9.27 -6.87
CA PRO A 110 -19.27 -10.59 -7.11
C PRO A 110 -19.64 -11.62 -6.04
N ALA A 111 -20.19 -11.21 -4.89
CA ALA A 111 -20.43 -12.07 -3.74
C ALA A 111 -21.76 -11.80 -3.01
N PRO A 112 -22.91 -11.72 -3.70
CA PRO A 112 -24.15 -11.22 -3.13
C PRO A 112 -24.71 -12.05 -1.96
N GLU A 113 -24.29 -13.31 -1.81
CA GLU A 113 -24.80 -14.23 -0.80
C GLU A 113 -23.93 -14.30 0.48
N ASP A 114 -22.70 -13.77 0.48
CA ASP A 114 -21.88 -13.74 1.69
C ASP A 114 -22.17 -12.47 2.49
N HIS A 115 -23.00 -12.60 3.51
CA HIS A 115 -23.35 -11.51 4.43
C HIS A 115 -22.17 -10.86 5.17
N ARG A 116 -20.94 -11.43 5.11
CA ARG A 116 -19.71 -10.81 5.63
C ARG A 116 -19.04 -9.88 4.63
N MET A 117 -19.44 -9.92 3.37
CA MET A 117 -19.04 -8.98 2.32
C MET A 117 -20.15 -7.95 2.07
N VAL A 118 -19.79 -6.69 1.85
CA VAL A 118 -20.70 -5.63 1.39
C VAL A 118 -20.09 -5.03 0.16
N PHE A 119 -20.74 -5.21 -0.98
CA PHE A 119 -20.30 -4.59 -2.21
C PHE A 119 -20.93 -3.21 -2.42
N SER A 120 -20.13 -2.28 -2.90
CA SER A 120 -20.56 -0.96 -3.36
C SER A 120 -19.96 -0.69 -4.73
N LYS A 121 -20.83 -0.43 -5.71
CA LYS A 121 -20.43 -0.07 -7.07
C LYS A 121 -19.97 1.39 -7.15
N THR A 122 -18.82 1.69 -6.56
CA THR A 122 -18.33 3.05 -6.32
C THR A 122 -16.84 3.14 -6.64
N MET A 123 -16.44 4.23 -7.30
CA MET A 123 -15.04 4.53 -7.58
C MET A 123 -14.36 5.15 -6.36
N ILE A 124 -13.11 4.79 -6.08
CA ILE A 124 -12.31 5.47 -5.07
C ILE A 124 -11.51 6.58 -5.75
N ALA A 125 -11.61 7.80 -5.23
CA ALA A 125 -10.95 8.96 -5.80
C ALA A 125 -10.34 9.86 -4.72
N ALA A 126 -9.41 10.72 -5.14
CA ALA A 126 -8.76 11.69 -4.27
C ALA A 126 -9.73 12.75 -3.72
N GLN A 127 -10.86 12.98 -4.40
CA GLN A 127 -11.88 13.97 -4.02
C GLN A 127 -13.27 13.37 -4.20
N PRO A 128 -14.25 13.76 -3.36
CA PRO A 128 -15.62 13.28 -3.50
C PRO A 128 -16.24 13.83 -4.78
N ALA A 129 -16.97 12.97 -5.50
CA ALA A 129 -17.71 13.32 -6.70
C ALA A 129 -18.91 12.37 -6.86
N THR A 130 -19.82 12.67 -7.79
CA THR A 130 -20.93 11.77 -8.09
C THR A 130 -20.41 10.41 -8.55
N GLY A 131 -20.79 9.34 -7.84
CA GLY A 131 -20.32 7.97 -8.13
C GLY A 131 -18.92 7.65 -7.59
N CYS A 132 -18.30 8.58 -6.86
CA CYS A 132 -16.99 8.41 -6.25
C CYS A 132 -17.05 8.65 -4.74
N THR A 133 -16.21 7.94 -3.99
CA THR A 133 -15.98 8.18 -2.56
C THR A 133 -14.48 8.34 -2.30
N THR A 134 -14.13 8.86 -1.13
CA THR A 134 -12.72 9.03 -0.72
C THR A 134 -12.34 7.99 0.33
N LEU A 135 -11.06 7.65 0.40
CA LEU A 135 -10.55 6.78 1.46
C LEU A 135 -10.81 7.37 2.86
N GLU A 136 -10.77 8.69 3.01
CA GLU A 136 -11.17 9.39 4.24
C GLU A 136 -12.61 9.04 4.64
N SER A 137 -13.55 9.12 3.70
CA SER A 137 -14.97 8.82 3.94
C SER A 137 -15.16 7.36 4.35
N LEU A 138 -14.44 6.44 3.70
CA LEU A 138 -14.50 5.01 4.04
C LEU A 138 -13.96 4.72 5.44
N VAL A 139 -12.85 5.37 5.82
CA VAL A 139 -12.31 5.24 7.19
C VAL A 139 -13.31 5.80 8.20
N HIS A 140 -13.89 6.97 7.93
CA HIS A 140 -14.90 7.57 8.80
C HIS A 140 -16.12 6.66 9.02
N GLU A 141 -16.58 5.98 7.97
CA GLU A 141 -17.73 5.09 8.03
C GLU A 141 -17.45 3.78 8.77
N HIS A 142 -16.24 3.24 8.61
CA HIS A 142 -15.96 1.85 8.97
C HIS A 142 -15.02 1.65 10.17
N ASP A 143 -14.28 2.68 10.58
CA ASP A 143 -13.51 2.65 11.84
C ASP A 143 -14.46 2.40 13.03
N LYS A 144 -14.01 1.58 13.98
CA LYS A 144 -14.77 1.32 15.21
C LYS A 144 -14.39 2.27 16.35
N GLY A 145 -13.52 3.26 16.09
CA GLY A 145 -13.10 4.26 17.07
C GLY A 145 -12.29 3.65 18.21
N LEU A 146 -11.63 2.52 17.97
CA LEU A 146 -10.82 1.83 18.98
C LEU A 146 -9.52 2.60 19.24
N ALA A 147 -8.95 2.39 20.43
CA ALA A 147 -7.68 3.01 20.83
C ALA A 147 -6.52 2.67 19.87
N LYS A 148 -6.58 1.50 19.22
CA LYS A 148 -5.64 1.09 18.18
C LYS A 148 -6.31 1.07 16.80
N PRO A 149 -5.53 1.19 15.70
CA PRO A 149 -6.00 0.93 14.35
C PRO A 149 -6.67 -0.44 14.25
N ASN A 150 -7.73 -0.57 13.46
CA ASN A 150 -8.53 -1.80 13.39
C ASN A 150 -9.06 -2.14 12.00
N ILE A 151 -8.60 -1.41 10.97
CA ILE A 151 -8.95 -1.62 9.57
C ILE A 151 -7.78 -2.29 8.84
N PHE A 152 -8.05 -3.20 7.92
CA PHE A 152 -7.10 -3.68 6.91
C PHE A 152 -7.44 -3.00 5.57
N LEU A 153 -6.45 -2.52 4.83
CA LEU A 153 -6.66 -1.98 3.49
C LEU A 153 -6.04 -2.90 2.43
N LYS A 154 -6.85 -3.42 1.51
CA LYS A 154 -6.41 -3.92 0.20
C LYS A 154 -6.74 -2.86 -0.84
N MET A 155 -5.76 -2.46 -1.64
CA MET A 155 -5.93 -1.42 -2.66
C MET A 155 -5.30 -1.84 -3.98
N ASP A 156 -6.10 -1.80 -5.03
CA ASP A 156 -5.69 -2.00 -6.41
C ASP A 156 -6.68 -1.18 -7.24
N ILE A 157 -6.34 0.06 -7.61
CA ILE A 157 -7.32 1.02 -8.15
C ILE A 157 -6.81 1.72 -9.40
N GLU A 158 -5.94 1.06 -10.15
CA GLU A 158 -5.50 1.40 -11.51
C GLU A 158 -5.02 2.86 -11.61
N ASP A 159 -3.75 3.09 -11.23
CA ASP A 159 -3.03 4.38 -11.22
C ASP A 159 -3.54 5.45 -10.23
N SER A 160 -4.66 5.21 -9.55
CA SER A 160 -5.25 6.19 -8.63
C SER A 160 -4.66 6.14 -7.21
N GLU A 161 -3.84 5.13 -6.88
CA GLU A 161 -3.32 4.84 -5.54
C GLU A 161 -2.60 6.06 -4.94
N TRP A 162 -1.71 6.69 -5.72
CA TRP A 162 -0.88 7.80 -5.26
C TRP A 162 -1.70 9.00 -4.87
N SER A 163 -2.64 9.38 -5.74
CA SER A 163 -3.49 10.55 -5.52
C SER A 163 -4.43 10.36 -4.34
N VAL A 164 -4.97 9.15 -4.16
CA VAL A 164 -5.85 8.79 -3.04
C VAL A 164 -5.08 8.84 -1.72
N ILE A 165 -3.89 8.24 -1.66
CA ILE A 165 -3.04 8.26 -0.46
C ILE A 165 -2.59 9.70 -0.15
N GLU A 166 -2.19 10.47 -1.16
CA GLU A 166 -1.77 11.87 -1.01
C GLU A 166 -2.91 12.75 -0.47
N ALA A 167 -4.15 12.55 -0.91
CA ALA A 167 -5.31 13.33 -0.46
C ALA A 167 -5.81 12.94 0.94
N THR A 168 -5.63 11.69 1.37
CA THR A 168 -6.22 11.17 2.62
C THR A 168 -5.57 11.76 3.87
N PRO A 169 -6.28 12.41 4.80
CA PRO A 169 -5.65 13.00 6.00
C PRO A 169 -4.83 11.99 6.81
N GLN A 170 -3.72 12.44 7.42
CA GLN A 170 -2.77 11.54 8.09
C GLN A 170 -3.42 10.73 9.22
N GLU A 171 -4.33 11.33 9.97
CA GLU A 171 -5.05 10.67 11.06
C GLU A 171 -5.91 9.50 10.56
N HIS A 172 -6.47 9.60 9.35
CA HIS A 172 -7.26 8.54 8.71
C HIS A 172 -6.35 7.45 8.14
N LEU A 173 -5.23 7.83 7.50
CA LEU A 173 -4.20 6.87 7.10
C LEU A 173 -3.68 6.08 8.30
N GLY A 174 -3.59 6.69 9.49
CA GLY A 174 -3.16 6.02 10.71
C GLY A 174 -4.10 4.93 11.23
N ARG A 175 -5.31 4.75 10.67
CA ARG A 175 -6.33 3.80 11.16
C ARG A 175 -6.23 2.39 10.56
N PHE A 176 -5.30 2.16 9.63
CA PHE A 176 -5.03 0.82 9.11
C PHE A 176 -3.99 0.09 9.98
N THR A 177 -4.24 -1.19 10.25
CA THR A 177 -3.26 -2.10 10.88
C THR A 177 -2.21 -2.53 9.88
N GLN A 178 -2.68 -2.88 8.68
CA GLN A 178 -1.89 -3.28 7.53
C GLN A 178 -2.51 -2.68 6.26
N ILE A 179 -1.67 -2.46 5.26
CA ILE A 179 -2.07 -2.06 3.91
C ILE A 179 -1.40 -3.06 2.96
N THR A 180 -2.13 -3.63 2.01
CA THR A 180 -1.56 -4.31 0.85
C THR A 180 -2.02 -3.57 -0.40
N CYS A 181 -1.10 -3.24 -1.29
CA CYS A 181 -1.38 -2.40 -2.45
C CYS A 181 -0.68 -2.94 -3.69
N GLU A 182 -1.39 -3.03 -4.80
CA GLU A 182 -0.76 -3.10 -6.13
C GLU A 182 -0.43 -1.68 -6.59
N MET A 183 0.86 -1.41 -6.79
CA MET A 183 1.41 -0.08 -7.02
C MET A 183 1.71 0.11 -8.49
N HIS A 184 0.94 0.96 -9.17
CA HIS A 184 1.04 1.19 -10.62
C HIS A 184 1.96 2.35 -11.03
N GLY A 185 2.48 2.28 -12.25
CA GLY A 185 2.98 3.44 -12.98
C GLY A 185 4.45 3.81 -12.75
N PHE A 186 5.32 2.87 -12.35
CA PHE A 186 6.72 3.18 -12.02
C PHE A 186 7.56 3.61 -13.25
N GLU A 187 7.14 3.28 -14.48
CA GLU A 187 7.75 3.80 -15.70
C GLU A 187 7.67 5.34 -15.81
N ASN A 188 6.69 5.94 -15.11
CA ASN A 188 6.56 7.39 -15.00
C ASN A 188 7.61 8.06 -14.10
N PHE A 189 8.57 7.32 -13.54
CA PHE A 189 9.71 7.93 -12.84
C PHE A 189 10.47 8.95 -13.69
N VAL A 190 10.37 8.97 -15.02
CA VAL A 190 10.98 10.03 -15.84
C VAL A 190 10.28 11.40 -15.69
N ARG A 191 9.03 11.43 -15.23
CA ARG A 191 8.20 12.64 -15.11
C ARG A 191 8.28 13.22 -13.70
N SER A 192 8.78 14.45 -13.56
CA SER A 192 8.97 15.09 -12.24
C SER A 192 7.69 15.21 -11.42
N GLU A 193 6.59 15.66 -12.03
CA GLU A 193 5.31 15.80 -11.33
C GLU A 193 4.81 14.48 -10.74
N TRP A 194 4.92 13.39 -11.51
CA TRP A 194 4.57 12.05 -11.04
C TRP A 194 5.47 11.61 -9.90
N ARG A 195 6.81 11.75 -10.04
CA ARG A 195 7.77 11.43 -8.97
C ARG A 195 7.48 12.19 -7.68
N GLN A 196 7.13 13.46 -7.78
CA GLN A 196 6.83 14.31 -6.63
C GLN A 196 5.54 13.85 -5.93
N GLY A 197 4.48 13.54 -6.69
CA GLY A 197 3.25 12.97 -6.12
C GLY A 197 3.48 11.63 -5.44
N PHE A 198 4.20 10.73 -6.12
CA PHE A 198 4.58 9.44 -5.58
C PHE A 198 5.39 9.58 -4.28
N TYR A 199 6.38 10.48 -4.26
CA TYR A 199 7.16 10.76 -3.05
C TYR A 199 6.30 11.29 -1.90
N ARG A 200 5.36 12.20 -2.16
CA ARG A 200 4.45 12.74 -1.13
C ARG A 200 3.55 11.63 -0.55
N ALA A 201 3.01 10.76 -1.40
CA ALA A 201 2.22 9.60 -0.96
C ALA A 201 3.05 8.63 -0.09
N LEU A 202 4.23 8.20 -0.56
CA LEU A 202 5.11 7.31 0.20
C LEU A 202 5.60 7.94 1.51
N ARG A 203 5.89 9.24 1.51
CA ARG A 203 6.28 9.97 2.72
C ARG A 203 5.17 9.94 3.76
N LYS A 204 3.91 10.12 3.37
CA LYS A 204 2.76 10.02 4.28
C LYS A 204 2.59 8.62 4.86
N LEU A 205 2.74 7.57 4.03
CA LEU A 205 2.74 6.20 4.54
C LEU A 205 3.89 5.99 5.53
N SER A 206 5.10 6.44 5.22
CA SER A 206 6.29 6.20 6.04
C SER A 206 6.20 6.78 7.47
N LEU A 207 5.31 7.75 7.70
CA LEU A 207 5.03 8.30 9.03
C LEU A 207 4.46 7.26 10.00
N ASN A 208 3.58 6.38 9.52
CA ASN A 208 2.92 5.37 10.35
C ASN A 208 3.37 3.94 10.01
N TYR A 209 3.98 3.73 8.85
CA TYR A 209 4.15 2.40 8.28
C TYR A 209 5.61 2.07 7.94
N ALA A 210 5.90 0.77 7.83
CA ALA A 210 7.02 0.27 7.05
C ALA A 210 6.54 -0.80 6.08
N PRO A 211 7.11 -0.89 4.87
CA PRO A 211 6.93 -2.05 4.03
C PRO A 211 7.46 -3.28 4.77
N VAL A 212 6.71 -4.37 4.75
CA VAL A 212 7.08 -5.69 5.29
C VAL A 212 7.24 -6.74 4.20
N HIS A 213 6.80 -6.40 2.99
CA HIS A 213 6.92 -7.24 1.81
C HIS A 213 6.83 -6.38 0.55
N VAL A 214 7.61 -6.75 -0.46
CA VAL A 214 7.58 -6.19 -1.81
C VAL A 214 7.70 -7.35 -2.79
N HIS A 215 6.94 -7.31 -3.88
CA HIS A 215 6.99 -8.28 -4.95
C HIS A 215 6.74 -7.57 -6.27
N ALA A 216 7.42 -8.00 -7.33
CA ALA A 216 7.26 -7.39 -8.63
C ALA A 216 6.20 -8.15 -9.42
N ASN A 217 5.18 -7.42 -9.88
CA ASN A 217 4.20 -7.97 -10.79
C ASN A 217 4.85 -8.14 -12.17
N ASN A 218 5.00 -9.40 -12.61
CA ASN A 218 5.67 -9.76 -13.85
C ASN A 218 4.76 -9.75 -15.09
N PHE A 219 3.50 -9.34 -14.95
CA PHE A 219 2.62 -9.04 -16.08
C PHE A 219 3.01 -7.71 -16.74
N ALA A 220 3.49 -6.75 -15.93
CA ALA A 220 3.94 -5.45 -16.38
C ALA A 220 5.45 -5.44 -16.72
N ASP A 221 5.87 -4.42 -17.47
CA ASP A 221 7.25 -4.28 -17.94
C ASP A 221 8.27 -4.15 -16.80
N PHE A 222 9.51 -4.59 -17.07
CA PHE A 222 10.67 -4.40 -16.20
C PHE A 222 11.78 -3.72 -16.98
N GLY A 223 12.22 -2.55 -16.52
CA GLY A 223 13.14 -1.68 -17.25
C GLY A 223 14.22 -1.05 -16.39
N VAL A 224 15.09 -0.28 -17.02
CA VAL A 224 16.12 0.52 -16.36
C VAL A 224 15.87 1.99 -16.66
N ILE A 225 15.66 2.80 -15.63
CA ILE A 225 15.45 4.26 -15.75
C ILE A 225 16.62 4.95 -15.07
N ALA A 226 17.41 5.72 -15.83
CA ALA A 226 18.56 6.46 -15.32
C ALA A 226 19.52 5.58 -14.47
N GLY A 227 19.78 4.35 -14.93
CA GLY A 227 20.65 3.38 -14.26
C GLY A 227 20.00 2.60 -13.10
N VAL A 228 18.70 2.82 -12.82
CA VAL A 228 17.97 2.13 -11.74
C VAL A 228 17.03 1.08 -12.34
N PRO A 229 17.17 -0.22 -12.00
CA PRO A 229 16.20 -1.25 -12.38
C PRO A 229 14.88 -1.06 -11.63
N VAL A 230 13.77 -1.08 -12.37
CA VAL A 230 12.43 -0.78 -11.88
C VAL A 230 11.43 -1.71 -12.54
N ALA A 231 10.64 -2.43 -11.74
CA ALA A 231 9.43 -3.09 -12.20
C ALA A 231 8.32 -2.04 -12.32
N ASN A 232 7.52 -2.12 -13.39
CA ASN A 232 6.49 -1.12 -13.62
C ASN A 232 5.36 -1.17 -12.59
N VAL A 233 5.10 -2.37 -12.06
CA VAL A 233 4.10 -2.62 -11.03
C VAL A 233 4.73 -3.41 -9.89
N LEU A 234 4.46 -2.98 -8.66
CA LEU A 234 4.89 -3.66 -7.43
C LEU A 234 3.69 -3.98 -6.55
N GLU A 235 3.59 -5.22 -6.07
CA GLU A 235 2.73 -5.56 -4.93
C GLU A 235 3.51 -5.28 -3.64
N VAL A 236 2.96 -4.44 -2.76
CA VAL A 236 3.65 -4.04 -1.53
C VAL A 236 2.70 -4.11 -0.35
N SER A 237 3.18 -4.68 0.74
CA SER A 237 2.45 -4.72 2.00
C SER A 237 3.17 -3.94 3.08
N TRP A 238 2.44 -3.10 3.80
CA TRP A 238 2.91 -2.30 4.92
C TRP A 238 2.27 -2.72 6.23
N ALA A 239 3.04 -2.57 7.30
CA ALA A 239 2.60 -2.78 8.68
C ALA A 239 2.68 -1.48 9.48
N ASN A 240 1.66 -1.21 10.31
CA ASN A 240 1.60 0.01 11.14
C ASN A 240 2.53 -0.10 12.36
N ARG A 241 3.39 0.89 12.54
CA ARG A 241 4.37 1.02 13.65
C ARG A 241 3.71 1.16 15.03
N ALA A 242 2.45 1.58 15.09
CA ALA A 242 1.67 1.62 16.33
C ALA A 242 1.16 0.23 16.76
N VAL A 243 1.18 -0.74 15.85
CA VAL A 243 0.71 -2.12 16.08
C VAL A 243 1.89 -3.09 16.17
N TYR A 244 2.93 -2.89 15.37
CA TYR A 244 4.02 -3.83 15.19
C TYR A 244 5.39 -3.25 15.56
N ASP A 245 6.23 -4.09 16.16
CA ASP A 245 7.66 -3.82 16.32
C ASP A 245 8.40 -4.19 15.03
N LEU A 246 8.79 -3.18 14.26
CA LEU A 246 9.41 -3.31 12.94
C LEU A 246 10.92 -3.10 13.01
N VAL A 247 11.69 -4.04 12.47
CA VAL A 247 13.16 -4.00 12.44
C VAL A 247 13.70 -4.31 11.05
N ASP A 248 14.97 -4.01 10.80
CA ASP A 248 15.62 -4.34 9.53
C ASP A 248 15.54 -5.86 9.21
N THR A 249 15.39 -6.17 7.91
CA THR A 249 15.34 -7.53 7.39
C THR A 249 16.32 -7.72 6.25
N ASP A 250 16.92 -8.91 6.16
CA ASP A 250 17.80 -9.34 5.06
C ASP A 250 17.06 -10.26 4.06
N GLU A 251 15.73 -10.27 4.10
CA GLU A 251 14.92 -10.99 3.13
C GLU A 251 15.18 -10.53 1.70
N THR A 252 15.03 -11.46 0.78
CA THR A 252 15.10 -11.22 -0.66
C THR A 252 13.75 -11.48 -1.31
N PHE A 253 13.48 -10.73 -2.37
CA PHE A 253 12.22 -10.76 -3.09
C PHE A 253 12.49 -11.08 -4.57
N PRO A 254 11.79 -12.06 -5.17
CA PRO A 254 10.77 -12.90 -4.55
C PRO A 254 11.33 -13.87 -3.49
N GLY A 255 10.49 -14.19 -2.51
CA GLY A 255 10.69 -15.22 -1.50
C GLY A 255 9.74 -16.42 -1.67
N PRO A 256 9.74 -17.39 -0.76
CA PRO A 256 8.98 -18.65 -0.91
C PRO A 256 7.44 -18.51 -0.92
N LEU A 257 6.92 -17.35 -0.55
CA LEU A 257 5.48 -17.05 -0.53
C LEU A 257 5.00 -16.43 -1.85
N ASP A 258 5.94 -16.01 -2.70
CA ASP A 258 5.63 -15.18 -3.86
C ASP A 258 5.34 -16.06 -5.06
N MET A 259 4.46 -15.55 -5.92
CA MET A 259 4.07 -16.19 -7.16
C MET A 259 3.98 -15.12 -8.24
N PRO A 260 4.46 -15.40 -9.46
CA PRO A 260 4.37 -14.43 -10.54
C PRO A 260 2.90 -14.14 -10.87
N CYS A 261 2.53 -12.89 -11.12
CA CYS A 261 1.19 -12.54 -11.59
C CYS A 261 0.84 -13.30 -12.89
N TRP A 262 1.73 -13.23 -13.88
CA TRP A 262 1.66 -14.07 -15.08
C TRP A 262 2.43 -15.38 -14.89
N SER A 263 1.69 -16.48 -14.76
CA SER A 263 2.24 -17.83 -14.56
C SER A 263 3.07 -18.38 -15.73
N GLY A 264 2.99 -17.75 -16.91
CA GLY A 264 3.78 -18.12 -18.08
C GLY A 264 5.20 -17.55 -18.11
N GLY A 265 5.55 -16.66 -17.18
CA GLY A 265 6.83 -15.99 -17.10
C GLY A 265 7.51 -16.13 -15.73
N PRO A 266 8.83 -15.88 -15.65
CA PRO A 266 9.53 -15.85 -14.38
C PRO A 266 9.17 -14.59 -13.57
N ASP A 267 9.37 -14.65 -12.26
CA ASP A 267 9.36 -13.47 -11.40
C ASP A 267 10.51 -12.51 -11.74
N HIS A 268 10.29 -11.22 -11.51
CA HIS A 268 11.35 -10.22 -11.52
C HIS A 268 12.05 -10.18 -10.16
N TYR A 269 13.36 -10.42 -10.14
CA TYR A 269 14.16 -10.44 -8.92
C TYR A 269 14.52 -9.01 -8.47
N LEU A 270 14.08 -8.66 -7.26
CA LEU A 270 14.31 -7.36 -6.63
C LEU A 270 15.47 -7.38 -5.61
N GLY A 271 16.04 -8.55 -5.34
CA GLY A 271 17.07 -8.71 -4.30
C GLY A 271 16.50 -8.34 -2.93
N SER A 272 17.28 -7.66 -2.09
CA SER A 272 16.79 -7.19 -0.79
C SER A 272 16.02 -5.87 -0.83
N PHE A 273 15.75 -5.33 -2.02
CA PHE A 273 15.12 -4.01 -2.23
C PHE A 273 15.80 -2.89 -1.43
N ARG A 274 17.13 -2.77 -1.60
CA ARG A 274 17.98 -1.74 -0.95
C ARG A 274 18.67 -0.90 -2.04
N TYR A 275 18.48 0.42 -1.99
CA TYR A 275 18.95 1.41 -2.98
C TYR A 275 19.86 2.49 -2.38
#